data_AF-A0A522MDM8-F1
#
_entry.id   AF-A0A522MDM8-F1
#
_cell.length_a   1.000
_cell.length_b   1.000
_cell.length_c   1.000
_cell.angle_alpha   90.00
_cell.angle_beta   90.00
_cell.angle_gamma   90.00
#
_symmetry.space_group_name_H-M   'P 1'
#
loop_
_entity.id
_entity.type
_entity.pdbx_description
1 polymer ?
#
loop_
_entity_poly.entity_id
_entity_poly.type
_entity_poly.pdbx_seq_one_letter_code
_entity_poly.pdbx_strand_id
1 'polypeptide(L)' 'MKHEVKMQLRLPVEIRDALAADARDNNRSMNGQIIAILKEHFRSIGVDTGSSSSSKSLANQTK' A
#
# COMPACT_ATOMS: atom_id res chain seq x y z
N MET A 1 16.11 7.62 6.31
CA MET A 1 15.77 7.19 4.94
C MET A 1 14.92 5.94 5.04
N LYS A 2 13.73 5.89 4.43
CA LYS A 2 12.95 4.64 4.41
C LYS A 2 13.67 3.66 3.49
N HIS A 3 14.00 2.46 3.98
CA HIS A 3 14.64 1.42 3.19
C HIS A 3 13.60 0.81 2.24
N GLU A 4 13.38 1.45 1.10
CA GLU A 4 12.45 0.97 0.07
C GLU A 4 13.22 0.14 -0.97
N VAL A 5 12.81 -1.12 -1.15
CA VAL A 5 13.33 -1.99 -2.21
C VAL A 5 12.52 -1.75 -3.48
N LYS A 6 13.20 -1.46 -4.59
CA LYS A 6 12.57 -1.38 -5.90
C LYS A 6 12.56 -2.76 -6.56
N MET A 7 11.38 -3.21 -6.99
CA MET A 7 11.22 -4.46 -7.72
C MET A 7 10.74 -4.16 -9.15
N GLN A 8 11.27 -4.89 -10.12
CA GLN A 8 10.73 -4.89 -11.49
C GLN A 8 9.86 -6.12 -11.68
N LEU A 9 8.60 -5.89 -12.08
CA LEU A 9 7.63 -6.95 -12.34
C LEU A 9 7.42 -7.07 -13.86
N ARG A 10 7.50 -8.29 -14.37
CA ARG A 10 7.04 -8.61 -15.73
C ARG A 10 5.58 -9.01 -15.65
N LEU A 11 4.71 -8.21 -16.24
CA LEU A 11 3.27 -8.42 -16.25
C LEU A 11 2.80 -8.64 -17.69
N PRO A 12 1.83 -9.54 -17.92
CA PRO A 12 1.02 -9.51 -19.13
C PRO A 12 0.38 -8.14 -19.33
N VAL A 13 0.20 -7.73 -20.59
CA VAL A 13 -0.25 -6.36 -20.93
C VAL A 13 -1.63 -6.09 -20.34
N GLU A 14 -2.49 -7.11 -20.33
CA GLU A 14 -3.87 -7.04 -19.89
C GLU A 14 -3.95 -6.76 -18.39
N ILE A 15 -3.06 -7.38 -17.61
CA ILE A 15 -2.98 -7.19 -16.16
C ILE A 15 -2.44 -5.80 -15.82
N ARG A 16 -1.42 -5.33 -16.55
CA ARG A 16 -0.90 -3.98 -16.37
C ARG A 16 -1.99 -2.94 -16.61
N ASP A 17 -2.76 -3.10 -17.67
CA ASP A 17 -3.79 -2.14 -18.07
C ASP A 17 -4.98 -2.16 -17.10
N ALA A 18 -5.35 -3.34 -16.59
CA ALA A 18 -6.34 -3.48 -15.53
C ALA A 18 -5.89 -2.77 -14.24
N LEU A 19 -4.63 -2.95 -13.81
CA LEU A 19 -4.05 -2.25 -12.65
C LEU A 19 -4.03 -0.73 -12.85
N ALA A 20 -3.73 -0.27 -14.07
CA ALA A 20 -3.71 1.15 -14.38
C ALA A 20 -5.11 1.78 -14.38
N ALA A 21 -6.14 1.06 -14.84
CA ALA A 21 -7.53 1.48 -14.75
C ALA A 21 -7.99 1.55 -13.28
N ASP A 22 -7.79 0.47 -12.53
CA ASP A 22 -8.15 0.40 -11.11
C ASP A 22 -7.46 1.50 -10.27
N ALA A 23 -6.20 1.80 -10.56
CA ALA A 23 -5.50 2.90 -9.90
C ALA A 23 -6.12 4.28 -10.19
N ARG A 24 -6.59 4.52 -11.42
CA ARG A 24 -7.28 5.76 -11.79
C ARG A 24 -8.62 5.88 -11.06
N ASP A 25 -9.40 4.82 -11.04
CA ASP A 25 -10.72 4.80 -10.37
C ASP A 25 -10.60 5.03 -8.86
N ASN A 26 -9.48 4.59 -8.26
CA ASN A 26 -9.17 4.79 -6.85
C ASN A 26 -8.40 6.08 -6.54
N ASN A 27 -8.17 6.96 -7.52
CA ASN A 27 -7.36 8.19 -7.38
C ASN A 27 -5.96 7.94 -6.77
N ARG A 28 -5.29 6.85 -7.19
CA ARG A 28 -3.93 6.49 -6.73
C ARG A 28 -2.96 6.37 -7.90
N SER A 29 -1.67 6.46 -7.60
CA SER A 29 -0.66 5.99 -8.53
C SER A 29 -0.73 4.47 -8.65
N MET A 30 -0.31 3.92 -9.80
CA MET A 30 -0.30 2.47 -10.00
C MET A 30 0.51 1.73 -8.93
N ASN A 31 1.66 2.27 -8.51
CA ASN A 31 2.44 1.71 -7.40
C ASN A 31 1.66 1.75 -6.07
N GLY A 32 0.99 2.88 -5.78
CA GLY A 32 0.16 3.02 -4.58
C GLY A 32 -1.00 2.03 -4.55
N GLN A 33 -1.62 1.76 -5.70
CA GLN A 33 -2.68 0.78 -5.83
C GLN A 33 -2.17 -0.65 -5.66
N ILE A 34 -1.03 -1.02 -6.28
CA ILE A 34 -0.39 -2.32 -6.07
C ILE A 34 -0.09 -2.55 -4.59
N ILE A 35 0.45 -1.54 -3.89
CA ILE A 35 0.72 -1.63 -2.46
C ILE A 35 -0.58 -1.83 -1.66
N ALA A 36 -1.66 -1.13 -2.01
CA ALA A 36 -2.95 -1.27 -1.35
C ALA A 36 -3.51 -2.70 -1.50
N ILE A 37 -3.51 -3.23 -2.72
CA ILE A 37 -3.93 -4.62 -3.03
C ILE A 37 -3.09 -5.62 -2.24
N LEU A 38 -1.76 -5.47 -2.22
CA LEU A 38 -0.88 -6.36 -1.47
C LEU A 38 -1.13 -6.29 0.04
N LYS A 39 -1.33 -5.09 0.61
CA LYS A 39 -1.64 -4.93 2.03
C LYS A 39 -2.97 -5.57 2.41
N GLU A 40 -3.98 -5.42 1.56
CA GLU A 40 -5.28 -6.06 1.77
C GLU A 40 -5.15 -7.58 1.71
N HIS A 41 -4.46 -8.11 0.70
CA HIS A 41 -4.21 -9.54 0.58
C HIS A 41 -3.46 -10.08 1.80
N PHE A 42 -2.36 -9.45 2.23
CA PHE A 42 -1.60 -9.88 3.40
C PHE A 42 -2.44 -9.86 4.67
N ARG A 43 -3.27 -8.83 4.87
CA ARG A 43 -4.23 -8.80 5.98
C ARG A 43 -5.21 -9.97 5.93
N SER A 44 -5.72 -10.31 4.75
CA SER A 44 -6.68 -11.42 4.58
C SER A 44 -6.10 -12.79 4.93
N ILE A 45 -4.77 -12.97 4.79
CA ILE A 45 -4.06 -14.20 5.13
C ILE A 45 -3.35 -14.14 6.50
N GLY A 46 -3.65 -13.14 7.32
CA GLY A 46 -3.12 -13.02 8.68
C GLY A 46 -1.68 -12.49 8.79
N VAL A 47 -1.14 -11.90 7.73
CA VAL A 47 0.18 -11.25 7.74
C VAL A 47 0.00 -9.77 8.10
N ASP A 48 0.47 -9.36 9.28
CA ASP A 48 0.48 -7.94 9.68
C ASP A 48 1.67 -7.21 9.05
N THR A 49 1.39 -6.38 8.05
CA THR A 49 2.40 -5.57 7.36
C THR A 49 2.69 -4.22 8.03
N GLY A 50 2.24 -4.01 9.27
CA GLY A 50 2.61 -2.87 10.12
C GLY A 50 2.39 -1.49 9.48
N SER A 51 1.21 -0.89 9.67
CA SER A 51 0.97 0.52 9.34
C SER A 51 1.57 1.46 10.39
N SER A 52 2.90 1.51 10.54
CA SER A 52 3.55 2.51 11.42
C SER A 52 3.74 3.86 10.71
N SER A 53 2.62 4.53 10.41
CA SER A 53 2.58 5.99 10.33
C SER A 53 1.84 6.47 11.58
N SER A 54 2.62 6.74 12.62
CA SER A 54 2.31 7.51 13.83
C SER A 54 1.06 8.39 13.74
N SER A 55 -0.07 7.88 14.22
CA SER A 55 -1.10 8.73 14.82
C SER A 55 -0.51 9.22 16.16
N LYS A 56 -0.11 10.49 16.22
CA LYS A 56 0.17 11.19 17.48
C LYS A 56 -1.04 11.02 18.39
N SER A 57 -0.97 10.08 19.33
CA SER A 57 -1.80 10.11 20.52
C SER A 57 -1.19 11.17 21.42
N LEU A 58 -1.72 12.40 21.38
CA LEU A 58 -1.50 13.35 22.46
C LEU A 58 -2.28 12.81 23.68
N ALA A 59 -1.62 11.94 24.44
CA ALA A 59 -2.03 11.61 25.78
C ALA A 59 -1.74 12.82 26.66
N ASN A 60 -2.82 13.56 26.93
CA ASN A 60 -3.11 14.34 28.13
C ASN A 60 -1.99 14.37 29.19
N GLN A 61 -1.30 15.50 29.32
CA GLN A 61 -0.43 15.77 30.45
C GLN A 61 -1.20 16.63 31.46
N THR A 62 -1.90 15.95 32.37
CA THR A 62 -2.39 16.52 33.64
C THR A 62 -1.31 16.38 34.70
N LYS A 63 -0.71 17.50 35.12
CA LYS A 63 -0.71 18.02 36.50
C LYS A 63 0.20 19.24 36.62
#